data_AF-A0A3D5AEE3-F1
#
_entry.id   AF-A0A3D5AEE3-F1
#
_cell.length_a   1.000
_cell.length_b   1.000
_cell.length_c   1.000
_cell.angle_alpha   90.00
_cell.angle_beta   90.00
_cell.angle_gamma   90.00
#
_symmetry.space_group_name_H-M   'P 1'
#
loop_
_entity.id
_entity.type
_entity.pdbx_description
1 polymer ?
#
loop_
_entity_poly.entity_id
_entity_poly.type
_entity_poly.pdbx_seq_one_letter_code
_entity_poly.pdbx_strand_id
1 'polypeptide(L)'
;MFPITDIHGRTIGFGARVLGSKKADEPKYMNSPQSPVYNKSYVLYNLHRAAPAIKQAGYAVLVEGYMDVIGCYQAGITNVVATSGTALTVEQLKLLKRYTKELRLAFDADLAGQSAAERGIDLALEAELEVKIISLPTGEDPDTWARKQPAKFKELIDAAQPIGDYTLSRVITSFDIKNRQGKKTAADTMLKAISKLPNPIEKDFYLKQVSQVMGVDEANLRERLALFSAKKHEPIKVDQEALASIPISRQQLMTERLLALAINNPDWLVILGRELSPNWLATSLEQELYRRLLVYYTERKQLSLDELKLELASEPKLINLLERLWIQASNDFTDYTPEQEQHELDTLIGDLKKNYLTSELKLISESIRQAENKGDQPELTRLLESFKDLSKELSNQHNHAQD
;
A
#
# COMPACT_ATOMS: atom_id res chain seq x y z
N MET A 1 -25.87 3.06 8.10
CA MET A 1 -25.15 2.21 7.12
C MET A 1 -24.96 3.00 5.84
N PHE A 2 -23.82 2.82 5.18
CA PHE A 2 -23.43 3.50 3.94
C PHE A 2 -23.07 2.44 2.90
N PRO A 3 -23.87 2.21 1.85
CA PRO A 3 -23.56 1.19 0.85
C PRO A 3 -22.35 1.61 0.01
N ILE A 4 -21.37 0.73 -0.09
CA ILE A 4 -20.17 0.89 -0.93
C ILE A 4 -20.44 0.18 -2.24
N THR A 5 -20.15 0.85 -3.34
CA THR A 5 -20.51 0.40 -4.69
C THR A 5 -19.28 0.35 -5.58
N ASP A 6 -19.30 -0.56 -6.55
CA ASP A 6 -18.34 -0.55 -7.64
C ASP A 6 -18.63 0.59 -8.64
N ILE A 7 -17.81 0.67 -9.70
CA ILE A 7 -17.96 1.68 -10.76
C ILE A 7 -19.28 1.57 -11.54
N HIS A 8 -19.98 0.43 -11.47
CA HIS A 8 -21.26 0.19 -12.11
C HIS A 8 -22.45 0.44 -11.15
N GLY A 9 -22.19 0.82 -9.90
CA GLY A 9 -23.21 1.09 -8.89
C GLY A 9 -23.71 -0.17 -8.18
N ARG A 10 -23.08 -1.34 -8.37
CA ARG A 10 -23.44 -2.57 -7.66
C ARG A 10 -22.87 -2.52 -6.25
N THR A 11 -23.70 -2.83 -5.24
CA THR A 11 -23.24 -2.85 -3.84
C THR A 11 -22.27 -4.01 -3.62
N ILE A 12 -21.07 -3.68 -3.14
CA ILE A 12 -19.97 -4.62 -2.89
C ILE A 12 -19.56 -4.68 -1.42
N GLY A 13 -20.02 -3.73 -0.61
CA GLY A 13 -19.74 -3.69 0.82
C GLY A 13 -20.52 -2.57 1.51
N PHE A 14 -20.23 -2.36 2.78
CA PHE A 14 -20.86 -1.33 3.59
C PHE A 14 -19.86 -0.63 4.51
N GLY A 15 -20.03 0.68 4.65
CA GLY A 15 -19.55 1.44 5.80
C GLY A 15 -20.65 1.51 6.86
N ALA A 16 -20.25 1.50 8.12
CA ALA A 16 -21.13 1.65 9.28
C ALA A 16 -20.56 2.75 10.18
N ARG A 17 -21.45 3.48 10.84
CA ARG A 17 -21.10 4.44 11.90
C ARG A 17 -21.93 4.08 13.12
N VAL A 18 -21.30 4.04 14.28
CA VAL A 18 -21.99 3.79 15.56
C VAL A 18 -22.96 4.94 15.86
N LEU A 19 -24.13 4.61 16.40
CA LEU A 19 -25.11 5.58 16.92
C LEU A 19 -25.10 5.52 18.46
N GLY A 20 -25.15 6.68 19.13
CA GLY A 20 -25.16 6.75 20.59
C GLY A 20 -23.77 6.75 21.24
N SER A 21 -23.68 6.29 22.49
CA SER A 21 -22.45 6.25 23.27
C SER A 21 -21.52 5.11 22.80
N LYS A 22 -20.33 5.50 22.34
CA LYS A 22 -19.24 4.60 21.91
C LYS A 22 -18.74 3.78 23.12
N LYS A 23 -18.72 2.45 23.04
CA LYS A 23 -17.93 1.63 23.99
C LYS A 23 -16.43 1.87 23.75
N ALA A 24 -15.60 1.75 24.78
CA ALA A 24 -14.18 2.13 24.72
C ALA A 24 -13.44 1.54 23.50
N ASP A 25 -13.77 0.31 23.12
CA ASP A 25 -13.05 -0.48 22.09
C ASP A 25 -13.73 -0.56 20.71
N GLU A 26 -14.89 0.10 20.50
CA GLU A 26 -15.60 0.03 19.21
C GLU A 26 -15.20 1.20 18.29
N PRO A 27 -14.79 0.97 17.03
CA PRO A 27 -14.41 2.06 16.14
C PRO A 27 -15.60 2.94 15.76
N LYS A 28 -15.37 4.27 15.61
CA LYS A 28 -16.43 5.24 15.23
C LYS A 28 -17.04 4.92 13.86
N TYR A 29 -16.20 4.46 12.94
CA TYR A 29 -16.58 3.96 11.63
C TYR A 29 -16.00 2.56 11.43
N MET A 30 -16.79 1.67 10.82
CA MET A 30 -16.36 0.33 10.45
C MET A 30 -16.71 0.07 8.99
N ASN A 31 -15.76 -0.47 8.24
CA ASN A 31 -15.98 -0.88 6.86
C ASN A 31 -16.10 -2.40 6.80
N SER A 32 -16.86 -2.92 5.84
CA SER A 32 -16.79 -4.32 5.44
C SER A 32 -15.32 -4.76 5.30
N PRO A 33 -15.00 -6.02 5.68
CA PRO A 33 -13.66 -6.56 5.45
C PRO A 33 -13.37 -6.66 3.95
N GLN A 34 -12.09 -6.85 3.62
CA GLN A 34 -11.67 -7.20 2.27
C GLN A 34 -12.42 -8.46 1.80
N SER A 35 -12.91 -8.46 0.58
CA SER A 35 -13.61 -9.62 -0.01
C SER A 35 -13.30 -9.75 -1.50
N PRO A 36 -13.69 -10.87 -2.16
CA PRO A 36 -13.52 -11.00 -3.61
C PRO A 36 -14.19 -9.90 -4.43
N VAL A 37 -15.24 -9.28 -3.88
CA VAL A 37 -15.99 -8.20 -4.55
C VAL A 37 -15.65 -6.81 -4.03
N TYR A 38 -15.01 -6.68 -2.86
CA TYR A 38 -14.66 -5.41 -2.24
C TYR A 38 -13.18 -5.33 -1.89
N ASN A 39 -12.44 -4.64 -2.76
CA ASN A 39 -11.06 -4.23 -2.52
C ASN A 39 -10.94 -2.74 -2.22
N LYS A 40 -10.63 -2.41 -0.97
CA LYS A 40 -10.51 -1.03 -0.48
C LYS A 40 -9.51 -0.22 -1.31
N SER A 41 -8.43 -0.86 -1.74
CA SER A 41 -7.36 -0.23 -2.52
C SER A 41 -7.76 0.13 -3.95
N TYR A 42 -8.91 -0.31 -4.45
CA TYR A 42 -9.39 -0.03 -5.81
C TYR A 42 -10.71 0.75 -5.85
N VAL A 43 -11.32 0.99 -4.70
CA VAL A 43 -12.66 1.59 -4.62
C VAL A 43 -12.54 2.98 -4.03
N LEU A 44 -13.11 3.96 -4.75
CA LEU A 44 -13.41 5.29 -4.24
C LEU A 44 -14.91 5.38 -4.01
N TYR A 45 -15.30 5.73 -2.78
CA TYR A 45 -16.70 5.90 -2.45
C TYR A 45 -17.32 7.02 -3.29
N ASN A 46 -18.56 6.80 -3.72
CA ASN A 46 -19.35 7.68 -4.57
C ASN A 46 -18.84 7.86 -6.01
N LEU A 47 -17.79 7.15 -6.44
CA LEU A 47 -17.24 7.32 -7.79
C LEU A 47 -18.27 7.07 -8.91
N HIS A 48 -19.13 6.06 -8.79
CA HIS A 48 -20.15 5.77 -9.82
C HIS A 48 -21.13 6.94 -10.02
N ARG A 49 -21.48 7.67 -8.95
CA ARG A 49 -22.38 8.85 -9.03
C ARG A 49 -21.62 10.12 -9.39
N ALA A 50 -20.39 10.25 -8.93
CA ALA A 50 -19.55 11.42 -9.16
C ALA A 50 -18.99 11.45 -10.58
N ALA A 51 -18.78 10.30 -11.23
CA ALA A 51 -18.12 10.19 -12.53
C ALA A 51 -18.68 11.13 -13.62
N PRO A 52 -20.00 11.27 -13.83
CA PRO A 52 -20.54 12.24 -14.79
C PRO A 52 -20.19 13.69 -14.42
N ALA A 53 -20.32 14.06 -13.15
CA ALA A 53 -20.02 15.40 -12.66
C ALA A 53 -18.51 15.71 -12.71
N ILE A 54 -17.65 14.73 -12.42
CA ILE A 54 -16.19 14.84 -12.56
C ILE A 54 -15.81 15.14 -14.01
N LYS A 55 -16.39 14.41 -14.97
CA LYS A 55 -16.14 14.64 -16.40
C LYS A 55 -16.62 16.01 -16.86
N GLN A 56 -17.78 16.46 -16.38
CA GLN A 56 -18.35 17.75 -16.73
C GLN A 56 -17.56 18.92 -16.14
N ALA A 57 -17.17 18.81 -14.87
CA ALA A 57 -16.41 19.84 -14.18
C ALA A 57 -14.93 19.87 -14.60
N GLY A 58 -14.41 18.74 -15.07
CA GLY A 58 -13.00 18.57 -15.43
C GLY A 58 -12.09 18.24 -14.25
N TYR A 59 -12.62 18.12 -13.02
CA TYR A 59 -11.87 17.82 -11.80
C TYR A 59 -12.69 16.98 -10.81
N ALA A 60 -12.00 16.26 -9.94
CA ALA A 60 -12.58 15.54 -8.81
C ALA A 60 -12.20 16.20 -7.48
N VAL A 61 -13.16 16.29 -6.56
CA VAL A 61 -12.91 16.67 -5.17
C VAL A 61 -12.71 15.40 -4.34
N LEU A 62 -11.55 15.24 -3.71
CA LEU A 62 -11.24 14.12 -2.83
C LEU A 62 -11.32 14.57 -1.37
N VAL A 63 -12.15 13.86 -0.60
CA VAL A 63 -12.32 14.03 0.85
C VAL A 63 -12.05 12.70 1.58
N GLU A 64 -12.03 12.69 2.91
CA GLU A 64 -11.59 11.53 3.68
C GLU A 64 -12.68 10.46 3.86
N GLY A 65 -13.89 10.88 4.20
CA GLY A 65 -14.93 10.01 4.72
C GLY A 65 -16.26 10.03 3.99
N TYR A 66 -17.13 9.10 4.38
CA TYR A 66 -18.49 9.00 3.84
C TYR A 66 -19.33 10.24 4.13
N MET A 67 -19.20 10.80 5.34
CA MET A 67 -19.99 11.96 5.77
C MET A 67 -19.60 13.21 4.98
N ASP A 68 -18.31 13.39 4.70
CA ASP A 68 -17.80 14.48 3.87
C ASP A 68 -18.43 14.44 2.48
N VAL A 69 -18.42 13.27 1.85
CA VAL A 69 -19.07 13.06 0.55
C VAL A 69 -20.56 13.38 0.64
N ILE A 70 -21.26 12.90 1.66
CA ILE A 70 -22.71 13.12 1.80
C ILE A 70 -23.02 14.59 2.05
N GLY A 71 -22.26 15.28 2.91
CA GLY A 71 -22.42 16.70 3.20
C GLY A 71 -22.15 17.55 1.97
N CYS A 72 -21.06 17.27 1.23
CA CYS A 72 -20.76 17.88 -0.05
C CYS A 72 -21.88 17.66 -1.07
N TYR A 73 -22.37 16.42 -1.20
CA TYR A 73 -23.42 16.07 -2.15
C TYR A 73 -24.74 16.77 -1.81
N GLN A 74 -25.10 16.86 -0.53
CA GLN A 74 -26.27 17.63 -0.06
C GLN A 74 -26.12 19.13 -0.33
N ALA A 75 -24.91 19.67 -0.29
CA ALA A 75 -24.59 21.05 -0.67
C ALA A 75 -24.55 21.28 -2.20
N GLY A 76 -24.82 20.24 -3.00
CA GLY A 76 -24.83 20.31 -4.46
C GLY A 76 -23.44 20.23 -5.10
N ILE A 77 -22.44 19.73 -4.37
CA ILE A 77 -21.10 19.42 -4.88
C ILE A 77 -21.07 17.91 -5.19
N THR A 78 -21.32 17.57 -6.45
CA THR A 78 -21.57 16.17 -6.85
C THR A 78 -20.35 15.46 -7.43
N ASN A 79 -19.28 16.18 -7.76
CA ASN A 79 -18.01 15.64 -8.26
C ASN A 79 -17.04 15.26 -7.12
N VAL A 80 -17.59 14.79 -6.00
CA VAL A 80 -16.86 14.46 -4.77
C VAL A 80 -16.76 12.95 -4.55
N VAL A 81 -15.59 12.48 -4.14
CA VAL A 81 -15.27 11.08 -3.85
C VAL A 81 -14.45 10.97 -2.57
N ALA A 82 -14.43 9.78 -1.94
CA ALA A 82 -13.64 9.54 -0.74
C ALA A 82 -12.86 8.22 -0.77
N THR A 83 -11.75 8.17 -0.04
CA THR A 83 -11.03 6.92 0.26
C THR A 83 -11.72 6.10 1.35
N SER A 84 -12.64 6.71 2.10
CA SER A 84 -13.51 6.02 3.06
C SER A 84 -12.78 5.41 4.25
N GLY A 85 -11.85 6.16 4.83
CA GLY A 85 -11.12 5.76 6.04
C GLY A 85 -9.96 4.78 5.77
N THR A 86 -9.45 4.77 4.53
CA THR A 86 -8.16 4.15 4.20
C THR A 86 -7.20 5.18 3.60
N ALA A 87 -5.91 4.88 3.64
CA ALA A 87 -4.93 5.67 2.89
C ALA A 87 -5.26 5.63 1.39
N LEU A 88 -5.02 6.76 0.72
CA LEU A 88 -5.13 6.87 -0.73
C LEU A 88 -4.10 5.95 -1.41
N THR A 89 -4.51 5.25 -2.46
CA THR A 89 -3.66 4.29 -3.17
C THR A 89 -3.38 4.71 -4.61
N VAL A 90 -2.30 4.17 -5.18
CA VAL A 90 -1.97 4.34 -6.61
C VAL A 90 -3.10 3.82 -7.51
N GLU A 91 -3.74 2.71 -7.14
CA GLU A 91 -4.80 2.11 -7.96
C GLU A 91 -6.09 2.94 -7.95
N GLN A 92 -6.44 3.55 -6.82
CA GLN A 92 -7.52 4.54 -6.75
C GLN A 92 -7.22 5.76 -7.64
N LEU A 93 -5.98 6.24 -7.63
CA LEU A 93 -5.55 7.37 -8.46
C LEU A 93 -5.56 7.02 -9.95
N LYS A 94 -5.06 5.85 -10.34
CA LYS A 94 -5.13 5.33 -11.71
C LYS A 94 -6.57 5.21 -12.19
N LEU A 95 -7.47 4.73 -11.32
CA LEU A 95 -8.89 4.65 -11.63
C LEU A 95 -9.49 6.05 -11.84
N LEU A 96 -9.20 6.99 -10.93
CA LEU A 96 -9.69 8.36 -11.02
C LEU A 96 -9.15 9.12 -12.24
N LYS A 97 -7.89 8.86 -12.63
CA LYS A 97 -7.23 9.43 -13.83
C LYS A 97 -7.96 9.11 -15.13
N ARG A 98 -8.82 8.07 -15.16
CA ARG A 98 -9.70 7.76 -16.30
C ARG A 98 -10.84 8.76 -16.49
N TYR A 99 -11.14 9.56 -15.46
CA TYR A 99 -12.25 10.51 -15.45
C TYR A 99 -11.79 11.98 -15.49
N THR A 100 -10.62 12.27 -14.92
CA THR A 100 -10.06 13.62 -14.88
C THR A 100 -8.53 13.57 -14.73
N LYS A 101 -7.83 14.64 -15.12
CA LYS A 101 -6.41 14.85 -14.82
C LYS A 101 -6.19 15.78 -13.62
N GLU A 102 -7.25 16.41 -13.10
CA GLU A 102 -7.17 17.38 -11.99
C GLU A 102 -7.84 16.81 -10.73
N LEU A 103 -7.09 16.82 -9.63
CA LEU A 103 -7.52 16.36 -8.33
C LEU A 103 -7.44 17.52 -7.33
N ARG A 104 -8.59 17.88 -6.75
CA ARG A 104 -8.70 18.89 -5.69
C ARG A 104 -8.85 18.20 -4.34
N LEU A 105 -7.89 18.39 -3.45
CA LEU A 105 -7.83 17.74 -2.14
C LEU A 105 -8.43 18.67 -1.09
N ALA A 106 -9.41 18.18 -0.33
CA ALA A 106 -9.99 18.85 0.83
C ALA A 106 -9.82 17.93 2.06
N PHE A 107 -8.74 18.15 2.81
CA PHE A 107 -8.40 17.39 4.02
C PHE A 107 -8.64 18.21 5.28
N ASP A 108 -8.74 17.50 6.40
CA ASP A 108 -8.89 18.12 7.72
C ASP A 108 -7.67 18.98 8.07
N ALA A 109 -7.89 20.08 8.78
CA ALA A 109 -6.83 20.99 9.18
C ALA A 109 -5.90 20.43 10.30
N ASP A 110 -6.10 19.19 10.75
CA ASP A 110 -5.39 18.60 11.88
C ASP A 110 -4.03 17.98 11.50
N LEU A 111 -3.19 17.71 12.52
CA LEU A 111 -1.82 17.22 12.32
C LEU A 111 -1.76 15.79 11.77
N ALA A 112 -2.77 14.95 12.04
CA ALA A 112 -2.80 13.56 11.59
C ALA A 112 -3.23 13.46 10.11
N GLY A 113 -4.20 14.28 9.72
CA GLY A 113 -4.63 14.48 8.33
C GLY A 113 -3.49 15.02 7.46
N GLN A 114 -2.65 15.92 8.00
CA GLN A 114 -1.52 16.49 7.24
C GLN A 114 -0.50 15.45 6.74
N SER A 115 -0.11 14.46 7.55
CA SER A 115 0.87 13.44 7.10
C SER A 115 0.28 12.44 6.11
N ALA A 116 -0.99 12.06 6.28
CA ALA A 116 -1.71 11.23 5.31
C ALA A 116 -1.96 11.98 3.99
N ALA A 117 -2.27 13.29 4.08
CA ALA A 117 -2.41 14.20 2.96
C ALA A 117 -1.12 14.33 2.16
N GLU A 118 0.03 14.52 2.82
CA GLU A 118 1.33 14.62 2.14
C GLU A 118 1.67 13.37 1.34
N ARG A 119 1.42 12.17 1.88
CA ARG A 119 1.60 10.91 1.13
C ARG A 119 0.63 10.81 -0.05
N GLY A 120 -0.63 11.20 0.15
CA GLY A 120 -1.61 11.21 -0.93
C GLY A 120 -1.25 12.16 -2.07
N ILE A 121 -0.69 13.34 -1.74
CA ILE A 121 -0.17 14.32 -2.70
C ILE A 121 0.98 13.71 -3.50
N ASP A 122 1.94 13.07 -2.84
CA ASP A 122 3.09 12.44 -3.51
C ASP A 122 2.63 11.38 -4.53
N LEU A 123 1.72 10.49 -4.12
CA LEU A 123 1.17 9.47 -5.01
C LEU A 123 0.39 10.08 -6.19
N ALA A 124 -0.36 11.16 -5.95
CA ALA A 124 -1.11 11.84 -7.00
C ALA A 124 -0.18 12.51 -8.03
N LEU A 125 0.91 13.13 -7.56
CA LEU A 125 1.95 13.70 -8.42
C LEU A 125 2.70 12.63 -9.22
N GLU A 126 3.03 11.50 -8.60
CA GLU A 126 3.62 10.34 -9.28
C GLU A 126 2.68 9.73 -10.31
N ALA A 127 1.37 9.76 -10.06
CA ALA A 127 0.34 9.40 -11.02
C ALA A 127 0.14 10.47 -12.11
N GLU A 128 0.92 11.56 -12.12
CA GLU A 128 0.85 12.69 -13.05
C GLU A 128 -0.55 13.37 -13.07
N LEU A 129 -1.20 13.46 -11.91
CA LEU A 129 -2.38 14.30 -11.75
C LEU A 129 -1.96 15.72 -11.40
N GLU A 130 -2.71 16.69 -11.91
CA GLU A 130 -2.65 18.08 -11.47
C GLU A 130 -3.31 18.16 -10.09
N VAL A 131 -2.52 18.43 -9.05
CA VAL A 131 -2.99 18.45 -7.66
C VAL A 131 -3.22 19.89 -7.20
N LYS A 132 -4.43 20.17 -6.72
CA LYS A 132 -4.80 21.44 -6.09
C LYS A 132 -5.29 21.20 -4.66
N ILE A 133 -5.07 22.17 -3.78
CA ILE A 133 -5.45 22.13 -2.38
C ILE A 133 -6.60 23.09 -2.13
N ILE A 134 -7.67 22.58 -1.52
CA ILE A 134 -8.79 23.36 -1.02
C ILE A 134 -8.50 23.65 0.46
N SER A 135 -8.20 24.91 0.77
CA SER A 135 -7.87 25.32 2.14
C SER A 135 -9.15 25.61 2.91
N LEU A 136 -9.47 24.77 3.89
CA LEU A 136 -10.62 24.97 4.77
C LEU A 136 -10.27 25.91 5.95
N PRO A 137 -11.27 26.64 6.50
CA PRO A 137 -11.08 27.39 7.73
C PRO A 137 -10.66 26.49 8.90
N THR A 138 -9.89 27.04 9.84
CA THR A 138 -9.39 26.30 11.00
C THR A 138 -10.52 25.65 11.80
N GLY A 139 -10.41 24.34 12.02
CA GLY A 139 -11.38 23.57 12.81
C GLY A 139 -12.65 23.16 12.06
N GLU A 140 -12.73 23.41 10.75
CA GLU A 140 -13.81 22.92 9.89
C GLU A 140 -13.34 21.71 9.08
N ASP A 141 -14.27 20.79 8.82
CA ASP A 141 -14.11 19.66 7.90
C ASP A 141 -14.99 19.86 6.65
N PRO A 142 -14.80 19.09 5.56
CA PRO A 142 -15.59 19.26 4.35
C PRO A 142 -17.10 19.08 4.59
N ASP A 143 -17.52 18.17 5.49
CA ASP A 143 -18.93 17.98 5.85
C ASP A 143 -19.54 19.22 6.51
N THR A 144 -18.93 19.70 7.60
CA THR A 144 -19.42 20.83 8.38
C THR A 144 -19.40 22.11 7.57
N TRP A 145 -18.34 22.35 6.80
CA TRP A 145 -18.22 23.55 5.99
C TRP A 145 -19.22 23.55 4.83
N ALA A 146 -19.37 22.43 4.12
CA ALA A 146 -20.36 22.28 3.05
C ALA A 146 -21.79 22.54 3.55
N ARG A 147 -22.13 22.04 4.75
CA ARG A 147 -23.46 22.23 5.34
C ARG A 147 -23.68 23.66 5.85
N LYS A 148 -22.69 24.29 6.48
CA LYS A 148 -22.81 25.64 7.05
C LYS A 148 -22.79 26.73 5.97
N GLN A 149 -21.92 26.59 4.97
CA GLN A 149 -21.58 27.65 4.02
C GLN A 149 -21.37 27.08 2.59
N PRO A 150 -22.40 26.49 1.97
CA PRO A 150 -22.28 25.78 0.68
C PRO A 150 -21.77 26.68 -0.45
N ALA A 151 -22.20 27.95 -0.51
CA ALA A 151 -21.73 28.90 -1.52
C ALA A 151 -20.23 29.21 -1.35
N LYS A 152 -19.79 29.50 -0.12
CA LYS A 152 -18.37 29.75 0.17
C LYS A 152 -17.52 28.53 -0.06
N PHE A 153 -18.03 27.32 0.17
CA PHE A 153 -17.26 26.12 -0.12
C PHE A 153 -17.03 25.94 -1.62
N LYS A 154 -18.02 26.26 -2.46
CA LYS A 154 -17.82 26.31 -3.93
C LYS A 154 -16.77 27.34 -4.32
N GLU A 155 -16.80 28.54 -3.72
CA GLU A 155 -15.76 29.55 -3.92
C GLU A 155 -14.36 29.02 -3.55
N LEU A 156 -14.22 28.29 -2.43
CA LEU A 156 -12.95 27.67 -2.05
C LEU A 156 -12.53 26.55 -3.00
N ILE A 157 -13.47 25.77 -3.51
CA ILE A 157 -13.20 24.74 -4.52
C ILE A 157 -12.69 25.40 -5.81
N ASP A 158 -13.31 26.49 -6.25
CA ASP A 158 -12.91 27.22 -7.47
C ASP A 158 -11.59 27.95 -7.29
N ALA A 159 -11.33 28.45 -6.08
CA ALA A 159 -10.06 29.06 -5.69
C ALA A 159 -8.98 28.06 -5.23
N ALA A 160 -9.18 26.75 -5.47
CA ALA A 160 -8.23 25.72 -5.07
C ALA A 160 -6.84 26.00 -5.67
N GLN A 161 -5.82 25.99 -4.82
CA GLN A 161 -4.49 26.43 -5.19
C GLN A 161 -3.66 25.26 -5.73
N PRO A 162 -2.89 25.43 -6.81
CA PRO A 162 -1.87 24.47 -7.21
C PRO A 162 -0.97 24.09 -6.03
N ILE A 163 -0.59 22.82 -5.93
CA ILE A 163 0.19 22.32 -4.79
C ILE A 163 1.49 23.09 -4.57
N GLY A 164 2.15 23.55 -5.65
CA GLY A 164 3.36 24.36 -5.54
C GLY A 164 3.09 25.72 -4.90
N ASP A 165 2.01 26.40 -5.29
CA ASP A 165 1.59 27.69 -4.73
C ASP A 165 1.20 27.55 -3.25
N TYR A 166 0.45 26.49 -2.93
CA TYR A 166 0.07 26.16 -1.56
C TYR A 166 1.30 25.88 -0.69
N THR A 167 2.26 25.10 -1.20
CA THR A 167 3.48 24.77 -0.46
C THR A 167 4.35 26.01 -0.25
N LEU A 168 4.49 26.85 -1.28
CA LEU A 168 5.25 28.10 -1.19
C LEU A 168 4.67 29.04 -0.13
N SER A 169 3.35 29.26 -0.16
CA SER A 169 2.67 30.11 0.83
C SER A 169 2.85 29.59 2.26
N ARG A 170 2.68 28.29 2.48
CA ARG A 170 2.93 27.64 3.78
C ARG A 170 4.35 27.84 4.26
N VAL A 171 5.34 27.57 3.40
CA VAL A 171 6.77 27.70 3.74
C VAL A 171 7.10 29.13 4.15
N ILE A 172 6.60 30.14 3.44
CA ILE A 172 6.84 31.55 3.77
C ILE A 172 6.21 31.92 5.13
N THR A 173 5.03 31.39 5.44
CA THR A 173 4.38 31.65 6.74
C THR A 173 4.99 30.87 7.91
N SER A 174 5.55 29.68 7.66
CA SER A 174 6.06 28.79 8.71
C SER A 174 7.52 29.07 9.09
N PHE A 175 8.30 29.71 8.22
CA PHE A 175 9.72 29.98 8.46
C PHE A 175 10.03 31.47 8.34
N ASP A 176 10.84 31.98 9.26
CA ASP A 176 11.38 33.33 9.14
C ASP A 176 12.50 33.35 8.08
N ILE A 177 12.12 33.74 6.86
CA ILE A 177 13.00 33.84 5.70
C ILE A 177 14.01 35.01 5.79
N LYS A 178 13.91 35.87 6.81
CA LYS A 178 14.88 36.96 7.04
C LYS A 178 16.14 36.45 7.73
N ASN A 179 16.02 35.40 8.55
CA ASN A 179 17.16 34.81 9.22
C ASN A 179 17.81 33.70 8.34
N ARG A 180 19.13 33.52 8.47
CA ARG A 180 19.91 32.59 7.63
C ARG A 180 19.38 31.15 7.70
N GLN A 181 19.04 30.68 8.90
CA GLN A 181 18.65 29.28 9.13
C GLN A 181 17.25 28.98 8.58
N GLY A 182 16.29 29.87 8.83
CA GLY A 182 14.93 29.83 8.33
C GLY A 182 14.88 29.93 6.81
N LYS A 183 15.66 30.83 6.21
CA LYS A 183 15.82 30.87 4.74
C LYS A 183 16.36 29.55 4.17
N LYS A 184 17.38 28.96 4.81
CA LYS A 184 17.95 27.66 4.38
C LYS A 184 16.89 26.55 4.46
N THR A 185 16.20 26.42 5.60
CA THR A 185 15.18 25.38 5.81
C THR A 185 13.98 25.59 4.88
N ALA A 186 13.53 26.82 4.68
CA ALA A 186 12.45 27.15 3.76
C ALA A 186 12.78 26.76 2.31
N ALA A 187 13.97 27.14 1.84
CA ALA A 187 14.45 26.76 0.52
C ALA A 187 14.55 25.23 0.37
N ASP A 188 15.10 24.52 1.36
CA ASP A 188 15.21 23.05 1.33
C ASP A 188 13.85 22.35 1.27
N THR A 189 12.89 22.81 2.07
CA THR A 189 11.51 22.28 2.05
C THR A 189 10.88 22.46 0.69
N MET A 190 11.02 23.65 0.08
CA MET A 190 10.44 23.92 -1.23
C MET A 190 11.17 23.17 -2.36
N LEU A 191 12.51 23.06 -2.32
CA LEU A 191 13.26 22.26 -3.29
C LEU A 191 12.89 20.78 -3.22
N LYS A 192 12.61 20.25 -2.01
CA LYS A 192 12.09 18.88 -1.83
C LYS A 192 10.69 18.71 -2.44
N ALA A 193 9.83 19.74 -2.37
CA ALA A 193 8.52 19.70 -3.04
C ALA A 193 8.66 19.78 -4.57
N ILE A 194 9.51 20.69 -5.07
CA ILE A 194 9.78 20.87 -6.50
C ILE A 194 10.35 19.58 -7.12
N SER A 195 11.22 18.85 -6.42
CA SER A 195 11.82 17.60 -6.95
C SER A 195 10.79 16.48 -7.21
N LYS A 196 9.63 16.55 -6.54
CA LYS A 196 8.51 15.62 -6.67
C LYS A 196 7.57 15.94 -7.82
N LEU A 197 7.55 17.19 -8.30
CA LEU A 197 6.74 17.55 -9.48
C LEU A 197 7.17 16.69 -10.68
N PRO A 198 6.25 16.21 -11.53
CA PRO A 198 6.61 15.45 -12.71
C PRO A 198 7.08 16.36 -13.87
N ASN A 199 6.46 17.54 -14.01
CA ASN A 199 6.66 18.41 -15.17
C ASN A 199 7.90 19.33 -15.02
N PRO A 200 8.89 19.28 -15.94
CA PRO A 200 10.09 20.11 -15.86
C PRO A 200 9.81 21.61 -16.04
N ILE A 201 8.77 21.99 -16.77
CA ILE A 201 8.39 23.40 -16.97
C ILE A 201 7.84 23.96 -15.65
N GLU A 202 7.02 23.18 -14.96
CA GLU A 202 6.47 23.54 -13.65
C GLU A 202 7.58 23.64 -12.59
N LYS A 203 8.56 22.72 -12.64
CA LYS A 203 9.76 22.82 -11.78
C LYS A 203 10.52 24.12 -11.99
N ASP A 204 10.79 24.49 -13.24
CA ASP A 204 11.52 25.70 -13.57
C ASP A 204 10.77 26.95 -13.12
N PHE A 205 9.45 26.98 -13.32
CA PHE A 205 8.58 28.05 -12.84
C PHE A 205 8.67 28.23 -11.31
N TYR A 206 8.51 27.16 -10.54
CA TYR A 206 8.58 27.24 -9.08
C TYR A 206 10.00 27.54 -8.58
N LEU A 207 11.03 27.05 -9.26
CA LEU A 207 12.41 27.37 -8.91
C LEU A 207 12.70 28.87 -9.02
N LYS A 208 12.20 29.51 -10.09
CA LYS A 208 12.29 30.97 -10.27
C LYS A 208 11.52 31.73 -9.20
N GLN A 209 10.32 31.29 -8.84
CA GLN A 209 9.57 31.91 -7.75
C GLN A 209 10.32 31.80 -6.41
N VAL A 210 10.91 30.64 -6.10
CA VAL A 210 11.72 30.46 -4.89
C VAL A 210 12.93 31.36 -4.89
N SER A 211 13.63 31.49 -6.03
CA SER A 211 14.77 32.40 -6.18
C SER A 211 14.38 33.84 -5.84
N GLN A 212 13.26 34.32 -6.37
CA GLN A 212 12.76 35.68 -6.13
C GLN A 212 12.36 35.90 -4.67
N VAL A 213 11.55 35.00 -4.10
CA VAL A 213 11.05 35.12 -2.72
C VAL A 213 12.19 35.02 -1.70
N MET A 214 13.11 34.07 -1.90
CA MET A 214 14.19 33.81 -0.96
C MET A 214 15.41 34.70 -1.21
N GLY A 215 15.48 35.41 -2.34
CA GLY A 215 16.66 36.21 -2.73
C GLY A 215 17.93 35.34 -2.83
N VAL A 216 17.80 34.12 -3.35
CA VAL A 216 18.90 33.18 -3.56
C VAL A 216 19.07 33.00 -5.07
N ASP A 217 20.32 33.03 -5.52
CA ASP A 217 20.65 32.82 -6.93
C ASP A 217 20.12 31.47 -7.45
N GLU A 218 19.54 31.50 -8.65
CA GLU A 218 18.90 30.34 -9.27
C GLU A 218 19.89 29.21 -9.57
N ALA A 219 21.15 29.52 -9.90
CA ALA A 219 22.18 28.50 -10.14
C ALA A 219 22.47 27.70 -8.87
N ASN A 220 22.56 28.38 -7.72
CA ASN A 220 22.72 27.72 -6.42
C ASN A 220 21.52 26.83 -6.07
N LEU A 221 20.30 27.28 -6.40
CA LEU A 221 19.10 26.47 -6.19
C LEU A 221 19.05 25.25 -7.11
N ARG A 222 19.48 25.36 -8.38
CA ARG A 222 19.57 24.24 -9.33
C ARG A 222 20.56 23.17 -8.87
N GLU A 223 21.75 23.58 -8.44
CA GLU A 223 22.76 22.66 -7.90
C GLU A 223 22.19 21.91 -6.69
N ARG A 224 21.52 22.63 -5.79
CA ARG A 224 20.92 22.03 -4.60
C ARG A 224 19.73 21.12 -4.91
N LEU A 225 18.91 21.46 -5.92
CA LEU A 225 17.82 20.61 -6.42
C LEU A 225 18.33 19.28 -6.97
N ALA A 226 19.50 19.27 -7.63
CA ALA A 226 20.11 18.06 -8.14
C ALA A 226 20.42 17.05 -7.02
N LEU A 227 20.80 17.51 -5.83
CA LEU A 227 21.02 16.65 -4.65
C LEU A 227 19.75 15.93 -4.18
N PHE A 228 18.59 16.56 -4.32
CA PHE A 228 17.30 15.95 -4.01
C PHE A 228 16.82 15.00 -5.12
N SER A 229 17.25 15.24 -6.37
CA SER A 229 16.91 14.40 -7.53
C SER A 229 17.81 13.17 -7.65
N ALA A 230 19.09 13.27 -7.28
CA ALA A 230 20.05 12.16 -7.29
C ALA A 230 19.72 11.08 -6.25
N LYS A 231 19.04 11.45 -5.16
CA LYS A 231 18.49 10.51 -4.16
C LYS A 231 17.30 9.68 -4.66
N LYS A 232 16.80 9.88 -5.89
CA LYS A 232 15.74 9.04 -6.48
C LYS A 232 16.23 7.67 -7.01
N HIS A 233 17.55 7.40 -7.06
CA HIS A 233 18.09 6.13 -7.58
C HIS A 233 18.69 5.19 -6.52
N GLU A 234 18.59 5.50 -5.23
CA GLU A 234 18.66 4.46 -4.21
C GLU A 234 17.24 3.90 -4.03
N PRO A 235 17.01 2.58 -4.14
CA PRO A 235 15.74 2.02 -3.72
C PRO A 235 15.53 2.43 -2.27
N ILE A 236 14.50 3.24 -2.04
CA ILE A 236 14.09 3.67 -0.71
C ILE A 236 13.88 2.39 0.11
N LYS A 237 14.82 2.09 1.01
CA LYS A 237 14.56 1.18 2.12
C LYS A 237 13.50 1.86 2.98
N VAL A 238 12.26 1.45 2.75
CA VAL A 238 11.12 1.87 3.56
C VAL A 238 11.36 1.36 4.97
N ASP A 239 11.46 2.27 5.91
CA ASP A 239 11.46 1.96 7.34
C ASP A 239 10.05 1.46 7.70
N GLN A 240 9.97 0.15 8.01
CA GLN A 240 8.75 -0.66 8.03
C GLN A 240 8.03 -0.69 9.40
N GLU A 241 8.27 0.27 10.28
CA GLU A 241 7.75 0.16 11.67
C GLU A 241 6.42 0.86 11.95
N ALA A 242 5.78 1.53 10.99
CA ALA A 242 4.46 2.14 11.25
C ALA A 242 3.51 2.07 10.05
N LEU A 243 2.62 1.07 10.09
CA LEU A 243 1.35 0.86 9.36
C LEU A 243 1.30 -0.51 8.66
N ALA A 244 0.73 -1.49 9.34
CA ALA A 244 0.46 -2.82 8.80
C ALA A 244 -0.63 -2.78 7.70
N SER A 245 -0.18 -2.83 6.45
CA SER A 245 -0.87 -3.51 5.34
C SER A 245 0.19 -3.93 4.31
N ILE A 246 0.73 -5.13 4.47
CA ILE A 246 1.71 -5.70 3.53
C ILE A 246 0.97 -6.05 2.23
N PRO A 247 1.41 -5.57 1.05
CA PRO A 247 0.95 -6.17 -0.21
C PRO A 247 1.35 -7.66 -0.18
N ILE A 248 0.38 -8.56 -0.25
CA ILE A 248 0.63 -10.02 -0.26
C ILE A 248 1.69 -10.27 -1.34
N SER A 249 2.88 -10.70 -0.92
CA SER A 249 3.99 -10.89 -1.85
C SER A 249 3.65 -12.03 -2.81
N ARG A 250 4.26 -12.05 -4.00
CA ARG A 250 4.10 -13.17 -4.93
C ARG A 250 4.42 -14.52 -4.24
N GLN A 251 5.43 -14.52 -3.37
CA GLN A 251 5.80 -15.68 -2.56
C GLN A 251 4.71 -16.06 -1.54
N GLN A 252 4.02 -15.07 -0.96
CA GLN A 252 2.91 -15.29 -0.04
C GLN A 252 1.69 -15.86 -0.79
N LEU A 253 1.38 -15.39 -2.00
CA LEU A 253 0.34 -16.00 -2.84
C LEU A 253 0.63 -17.47 -3.16
N MET A 254 1.88 -17.79 -3.51
CA MET A 254 2.30 -19.17 -3.77
C MET A 254 2.23 -20.03 -2.50
N THR A 255 2.62 -19.48 -1.36
CA THR A 255 2.54 -20.16 -0.05
C THR A 255 1.09 -20.46 0.32
N GLU A 256 0.20 -19.46 0.25
CA GLU A 256 -1.22 -19.64 0.56
C GLU A 256 -1.85 -20.64 -0.40
N ARG A 257 -1.54 -20.57 -1.71
CA ARG A 257 -2.03 -21.54 -2.70
C ARG A 257 -1.56 -22.98 -2.41
N LEU A 258 -0.30 -23.17 -2.00
CA LEU A 258 0.25 -24.47 -1.60
C LEU A 258 -0.45 -25.04 -0.36
N LEU A 259 -0.64 -24.22 0.67
CA LEU A 259 -1.31 -24.66 1.89
C LEU A 259 -2.80 -24.90 1.67
N ALA A 260 -3.46 -24.13 0.80
CA ALA A 260 -4.84 -24.37 0.39
C ALA A 260 -4.98 -25.72 -0.36
N LEU A 261 -4.05 -26.05 -1.25
CA LEU A 261 -4.02 -27.36 -1.92
C LEU A 261 -3.88 -28.50 -0.90
N ALA A 262 -3.01 -28.35 0.09
CA ALA A 262 -2.85 -29.33 1.17
C ALA A 262 -4.06 -29.43 2.12
N ILE A 263 -4.88 -28.38 2.22
CA ILE A 263 -6.14 -28.42 2.97
C ILE A 263 -7.24 -29.08 2.12
N ASN A 264 -7.25 -28.86 0.81
CA ASN A 264 -8.17 -29.51 -0.13
C ASN A 264 -7.98 -31.03 -0.12
N ASN A 265 -6.72 -31.46 -0.23
CA ASN A 265 -6.33 -32.86 -0.20
C ASN A 265 -5.19 -33.06 0.83
N PRO A 266 -5.54 -33.45 2.08
CA PRO A 266 -4.58 -33.60 3.19
C PRO A 266 -3.48 -34.63 2.98
N ASP A 267 -3.63 -35.57 2.03
CA ASP A 267 -2.61 -36.57 1.75
C ASP A 267 -1.30 -35.94 1.23
N TRP A 268 -1.39 -34.75 0.61
CA TRP A 268 -0.22 -33.98 0.19
C TRP A 268 0.65 -33.49 1.36
N LEU A 269 0.12 -33.42 2.58
CA LEU A 269 0.92 -33.09 3.79
C LEU A 269 2.05 -34.10 4.03
N VAL A 270 1.90 -35.35 3.57
CA VAL A 270 2.97 -36.36 3.66
C VAL A 270 4.16 -35.99 2.77
N ILE A 271 3.88 -35.51 1.55
CA ILE A 271 4.90 -35.10 0.58
C ILE A 271 5.53 -33.79 1.05
N LEU A 272 4.71 -32.81 1.43
CA LEU A 272 5.20 -31.54 1.96
C LEU A 272 6.14 -31.74 3.15
N GLY A 273 5.79 -32.61 4.11
CA GLY A 273 6.64 -32.88 5.26
C GLY A 273 8.02 -33.46 4.91
N ARG A 274 8.20 -34.02 3.71
CA ARG A 274 9.48 -34.56 3.22
C ARG A 274 10.23 -33.56 2.34
N GLU A 275 9.51 -32.79 1.53
CA GLU A 275 10.09 -32.01 0.44
C GLU A 275 10.09 -30.49 0.66
N LEU A 276 9.21 -29.99 1.54
CA LEU A 276 9.07 -28.57 1.84
C LEU A 276 9.67 -28.22 3.21
N SER A 277 10.71 -27.39 3.19
CA SER A 277 11.22 -26.75 4.41
C SER A 277 10.30 -25.59 4.84
N PRO A 278 9.93 -25.47 6.13
CA PRO A 278 9.13 -24.34 6.62
C PRO A 278 9.74 -22.99 6.25
N ASN A 279 11.06 -22.86 6.23
CA ASN A 279 11.73 -21.57 5.99
C ASN A 279 11.55 -21.05 4.54
N TRP A 280 11.01 -21.86 3.63
CA TRP A 280 10.69 -21.41 2.26
C TRP A 280 9.36 -20.64 2.18
N LEU A 281 8.51 -20.78 3.20
CA LEU A 281 7.23 -20.10 3.28
C LEU A 281 7.39 -18.61 3.63
N ALA A 282 6.52 -17.79 3.04
CA ALA A 282 6.71 -16.33 3.00
C ALA A 282 6.65 -15.64 4.37
N THR A 283 5.80 -16.12 5.28
CA THR A 283 5.56 -15.50 6.58
C THR A 283 5.69 -16.47 7.74
N SER A 284 6.07 -15.97 8.91
CA SER A 284 6.12 -16.78 10.14
C SER A 284 4.76 -17.37 10.53
N LEU A 285 3.67 -16.70 10.16
CA LEU A 285 2.31 -17.19 10.41
C LEU A 285 1.98 -18.42 9.54
N GLU A 286 2.37 -18.41 8.26
CA GLU A 286 2.21 -19.56 7.36
C GLU A 286 3.11 -20.72 7.77
N GLN A 287 4.35 -20.43 8.19
CA GLN A 287 5.28 -21.43 8.74
C GLN A 287 4.68 -22.15 9.95
N GLU A 288 4.08 -21.39 10.86
CA GLU A 288 3.47 -21.97 12.04
C GLU A 288 2.23 -22.78 11.69
N LEU A 289 1.34 -22.25 10.84
CA LEU A 289 0.17 -23.01 10.39
C LEU A 289 0.57 -24.33 9.71
N TYR A 290 1.59 -24.30 8.84
CA TYR A 290 2.12 -25.48 8.18
C TYR A 290 2.62 -26.54 9.17
N ARG A 291 3.39 -26.14 10.18
CA ARG A 291 3.85 -27.06 11.24
C ARG A 291 2.67 -27.70 11.98
N ARG A 292 1.64 -26.92 12.32
CA ARG A 292 0.44 -27.43 13.00
C ARG A 292 -0.34 -28.41 12.13
N LEU A 293 -0.49 -28.10 10.83
CA LEU A 293 -1.12 -29.01 9.86
C LEU A 293 -0.37 -30.35 9.76
N LEU A 294 0.97 -30.31 9.67
CA LEU A 294 1.80 -31.52 9.63
C LEU A 294 1.65 -32.37 10.89
N VAL A 295 1.74 -31.77 12.08
CA VAL A 295 1.62 -32.49 13.36
C VAL A 295 0.23 -33.12 13.48
N TYR A 296 -0.82 -32.32 13.28
CA TYR A 296 -2.20 -32.77 13.37
C TYR A 296 -2.49 -33.95 12.42
N TYR A 297 -2.09 -33.82 11.15
CA TYR A 297 -2.31 -34.86 10.15
C TYR A 297 -1.44 -36.11 10.41
N THR A 298 -0.21 -35.95 10.93
CA THR A 298 0.65 -37.09 11.27
C THR A 298 0.04 -37.95 12.37
N GLU A 299 -0.58 -37.33 13.38
CA GLU A 299 -1.22 -38.02 14.51
C GLU A 299 -2.55 -38.68 14.12
N ARG A 300 -3.34 -38.02 13.27
CA ARG A 300 -4.75 -38.41 13.04
C ARG A 300 -5.04 -39.03 11.69
N LYS A 301 -4.16 -38.84 10.69
CA LYS A 301 -4.35 -39.30 9.28
C LYS A 301 -5.64 -38.79 8.62
N GLN A 302 -6.24 -37.75 9.17
CA GLN A 302 -7.40 -37.05 8.63
C GLN A 302 -7.31 -35.59 9.05
N LEU A 303 -7.96 -34.69 8.30
CA LEU A 303 -8.03 -33.27 8.61
C LEU A 303 -9.47 -32.89 8.99
N SER A 304 -9.70 -32.51 10.26
CA SER A 304 -10.96 -31.92 10.71
C SER A 304 -10.74 -30.45 11.06
N LEU A 305 -11.39 -29.55 10.33
CA LEU A 305 -11.23 -28.11 10.52
C LEU A 305 -11.81 -27.64 11.85
N ASP A 306 -12.93 -28.21 12.28
CA ASP A 306 -13.57 -27.79 13.53
C ASP A 306 -12.73 -28.20 14.74
N GLU A 307 -12.12 -29.39 14.70
CA GLU A 307 -11.18 -29.83 15.73
C GLU A 307 -9.90 -29.00 15.72
N LEU A 308 -9.32 -28.76 14.54
CA LEU A 308 -8.10 -27.95 14.42
C LEU A 308 -8.34 -26.51 14.88
N LYS A 309 -9.51 -25.92 14.60
CA LYS A 309 -9.90 -24.60 15.12
C LYS A 309 -10.00 -24.60 16.64
N LEU A 310 -10.50 -25.69 17.24
CA LEU A 310 -10.59 -25.81 18.70
C LEU A 310 -9.20 -25.87 19.34
N GLU A 311 -8.25 -26.58 18.72
CA GLU A 311 -6.85 -26.60 19.17
C GLU A 311 -6.16 -25.23 19.02
N LEU A 312 -6.54 -24.45 18.02
CA LEU A 312 -6.02 -23.11 17.73
C LEU A 312 -6.80 -21.98 18.42
N ALA A 313 -7.72 -22.28 19.36
CA ALA A 313 -8.65 -21.31 19.93
C ALA A 313 -7.98 -20.07 20.57
N SER A 314 -6.75 -20.21 21.09
CA SER A 314 -5.96 -19.11 21.65
C SER A 314 -5.19 -18.29 20.60
N GLU A 315 -5.21 -18.71 19.33
CA GLU A 315 -4.39 -18.17 18.24
C GLU A 315 -5.27 -17.65 17.08
N PRO A 316 -6.03 -16.56 17.28
CA PRO A 316 -7.05 -16.09 16.32
C PRO A 316 -6.48 -15.74 14.94
N LYS A 317 -5.20 -15.37 14.85
CA LYS A 317 -4.53 -15.11 13.57
C LYS A 317 -4.34 -16.38 12.74
N LEU A 318 -4.06 -17.53 13.37
CA LEU A 318 -3.93 -18.81 12.67
C LEU A 318 -5.30 -19.34 12.25
N ILE A 319 -6.32 -19.19 13.09
CA ILE A 319 -7.72 -19.53 12.72
C ILE A 319 -8.13 -18.74 11.47
N ASN A 320 -7.92 -17.41 11.46
CA ASN A 320 -8.28 -16.57 10.32
C ASN A 320 -7.52 -16.96 9.04
N LEU A 321 -6.25 -17.36 9.15
CA LEU A 321 -5.48 -17.86 8.01
C LEU A 321 -6.04 -19.21 7.53
N LEU A 322 -6.25 -20.17 8.43
CA LEU A 322 -6.82 -21.48 8.12
C LEU A 322 -8.18 -21.37 7.42
N GLU A 323 -9.07 -20.52 7.92
CA GLU A 323 -10.39 -20.28 7.33
C GLU A 323 -10.30 -19.66 5.93
N ARG A 324 -9.39 -18.70 5.74
CA ARG A 324 -9.13 -18.12 4.41
C ARG A 324 -8.65 -19.18 3.42
N LEU A 325 -7.68 -20.01 3.83
CA LEU A 325 -7.12 -21.06 2.99
C LEU A 325 -8.14 -22.14 2.66
N TRP A 326 -9.03 -22.48 3.59
CA TRP A 326 -10.11 -23.43 3.34
C TRP A 326 -11.13 -22.91 2.32
N ILE A 327 -11.49 -21.63 2.41
CA ILE A 327 -12.36 -20.98 1.40
C ILE A 327 -11.66 -20.98 0.05
N GLN A 328 -10.35 -20.69 0.01
CA GLN A 328 -9.58 -20.73 -1.22
C GLN A 328 -9.53 -22.15 -1.81
N ALA A 329 -9.28 -23.17 -0.97
CA ALA A 329 -9.25 -24.57 -1.36
C ALA A 329 -10.56 -24.99 -2.05
N SER A 330 -11.67 -24.61 -1.45
CA SER A 330 -13.03 -24.89 -1.93
C SER A 330 -13.41 -24.14 -3.22
N ASN A 331 -12.62 -23.17 -3.67
CA ASN A 331 -12.87 -22.42 -4.91
C ASN A 331 -11.87 -22.78 -6.02
N ASP A 332 -10.61 -23.01 -5.65
CA ASP A 332 -9.51 -23.12 -6.60
C ASP A 332 -9.25 -24.56 -7.07
N PHE A 333 -9.60 -25.57 -6.26
CA PHE A 333 -9.15 -26.95 -6.47
C PHE A 333 -10.27 -28.01 -6.48
N THR A 334 -11.53 -27.62 -6.38
CA THR A 334 -12.66 -28.56 -6.30
C THR A 334 -12.79 -29.47 -7.53
N ASP A 335 -12.35 -28.99 -8.70
CA ASP A 335 -12.45 -29.70 -9.97
C ASP A 335 -11.11 -30.33 -10.44
N TYR A 336 -10.06 -30.28 -9.62
CA TYR A 336 -8.74 -30.79 -10.00
C TYR A 336 -8.71 -32.32 -9.95
N THR A 337 -8.05 -32.95 -10.93
CA THR A 337 -7.69 -34.38 -10.84
C THR A 337 -6.44 -34.56 -9.96
N PRO A 338 -6.20 -35.76 -9.39
CA PRO A 338 -5.00 -36.03 -8.60
C PRO A 338 -3.69 -35.70 -9.33
N GLU A 339 -3.64 -35.89 -10.66
CA GLU A 339 -2.48 -35.54 -11.49
C GLU A 339 -2.29 -34.02 -11.60
N GLN A 340 -3.38 -33.26 -11.67
CA GLN A 340 -3.33 -31.79 -11.70
C GLN A 340 -2.92 -31.22 -10.34
N GLU A 341 -3.42 -31.78 -9.24
CA GLU A 341 -2.99 -31.40 -7.90
C GLU A 341 -1.50 -31.68 -7.70
N GLN A 342 -1.03 -32.87 -8.11
CA GLN A 342 0.38 -33.23 -8.00
C GLN A 342 1.28 -32.28 -8.83
N HIS A 343 0.89 -31.98 -10.08
CA HIS A 343 1.65 -31.06 -10.92
C HIS A 343 1.72 -29.63 -10.32
N GLU A 344 0.61 -29.15 -9.76
CA GLU A 344 0.57 -27.85 -9.08
C GLU A 344 1.45 -27.87 -7.82
N LEU A 345 1.38 -28.93 -7.03
CA LEU A 345 2.20 -29.14 -5.83
C LEU A 345 3.70 -29.06 -6.15
N ASP A 346 4.15 -29.84 -7.13
CA ASP A 346 5.56 -29.92 -7.53
C ASP A 346 6.06 -28.56 -8.05
N THR A 347 5.24 -27.88 -8.85
CA THR A 347 5.54 -26.54 -9.38
C THR A 347 5.72 -25.52 -8.25
N LEU A 348 4.79 -25.49 -7.29
CA LEU A 348 4.82 -24.55 -6.17
C LEU A 348 6.01 -24.81 -5.23
N ILE A 349 6.32 -26.09 -4.93
CA ILE A 349 7.49 -26.46 -4.12
C ILE A 349 8.78 -26.02 -4.82
N GLY A 350 8.93 -26.32 -6.11
CA GLY A 350 10.10 -25.95 -6.90
C GLY A 350 10.32 -24.44 -6.94
N ASP A 351 9.27 -23.66 -7.21
CA ASP A 351 9.37 -22.21 -7.27
C ASP A 351 9.65 -21.58 -5.89
N LEU A 352 9.05 -22.09 -4.80
CA LEU A 352 9.35 -21.62 -3.44
C LEU A 352 10.81 -21.92 -3.05
N LYS A 353 11.30 -23.13 -3.36
CA LYS A 353 12.69 -23.51 -3.14
C LYS A 353 13.64 -22.61 -3.94
N LYS A 354 13.35 -22.36 -5.21
CA LYS A 354 14.13 -21.45 -6.08
C LYS A 354 14.19 -20.04 -5.52
N ASN A 355 13.05 -19.50 -5.08
CA ASN A 355 12.96 -18.16 -4.49
C ASN A 355 13.79 -18.05 -3.19
N TYR A 356 13.71 -19.07 -2.33
CA TYR A 356 14.52 -19.15 -1.12
C TYR A 356 16.02 -19.19 -1.44
N LEU A 357 16.47 -20.12 -2.28
CA LEU A 357 17.88 -20.25 -2.66
C LEU A 357 18.43 -18.98 -3.32
N THR A 358 17.64 -18.32 -4.16
CA THR A 358 18.03 -17.05 -4.80
C THR A 358 18.21 -15.94 -3.76
N SER A 359 17.34 -15.88 -2.75
CA SER A 359 17.41 -14.89 -1.68
C SER A 359 18.61 -15.14 -0.76
N GLU A 360 18.86 -16.39 -0.37
CA GLU A 360 20.00 -16.79 0.44
C GLU A 360 21.34 -16.51 -0.26
N LEU A 361 21.46 -16.83 -1.55
CA LEU A 361 22.67 -16.51 -2.34
C LEU A 361 22.96 -15.01 -2.38
N LYS A 362 21.92 -14.17 -2.42
CA LYS A 362 22.09 -12.71 -2.36
C LYS A 362 22.61 -12.26 -0.99
N LEU A 363 22.05 -12.78 0.10
CA LEU A 363 22.49 -12.46 1.46
C LEU A 363 23.92 -12.93 1.73
N ILE A 364 24.28 -14.12 1.24
CA ILE A 364 25.64 -14.65 1.34
C ILE A 364 26.60 -13.81 0.48
N SER A 365 26.20 -13.40 -0.72
CA SER A 365 27.02 -12.50 -1.56
C SER A 365 27.29 -11.15 -0.88
N GLU A 366 26.29 -10.58 -0.21
CA GLU A 366 26.47 -9.37 0.60
C GLU A 366 27.39 -9.61 1.80
N SER A 367 27.27 -10.77 2.47
CA SER A 367 28.13 -11.16 3.60
C SER A 367 29.58 -11.41 3.18
N ILE A 368 29.80 -12.01 2.00
CA ILE A 368 31.13 -12.20 1.40
C ILE A 368 31.82 -10.85 1.21
N ARG A 369 31.13 -9.86 0.61
CA ARG A 369 31.68 -8.51 0.43
C ARG A 369 32.04 -7.84 1.75
N GLN A 370 31.25 -8.07 2.81
CA GLN A 370 31.55 -7.54 4.13
C GLN A 370 32.76 -8.22 4.78
N ALA A 371 32.89 -9.54 4.65
CA ALA A 371 34.03 -10.31 5.14
C ALA A 371 35.34 -9.91 4.41
N GLU A 372 35.28 -9.70 3.09
CA GLU A 372 36.40 -9.19 2.28
C GLU A 372 36.85 -7.80 2.76
N ASN A 373 35.92 -6.88 2.97
CA ASN A 373 36.22 -5.53 3.45
C ASN A 373 36.81 -5.51 4.88
N LYS A 374 36.47 -6.49 5.71
CA LYS A 374 36.98 -6.63 7.08
C LYS A 374 38.28 -7.44 7.16
N GLY A 375 38.71 -8.08 6.08
CA GLY A 375 39.90 -8.95 6.06
C GLY A 375 39.74 -10.26 6.85
N ASP A 376 38.51 -10.70 7.10
CA ASP A 376 38.21 -11.91 7.87
C ASP A 376 38.30 -13.17 6.99
N GLN A 377 39.52 -13.69 6.85
CA GLN A 377 39.82 -14.84 5.97
C GLN A 377 39.11 -16.17 6.36
N PRO A 378 38.98 -16.52 7.65
CA PRO A 378 38.19 -17.69 8.06
C PRO A 378 36.72 -17.60 7.65
N GLU A 379 36.08 -16.45 7.90
CA GLU A 379 34.66 -16.26 7.58
C GLU A 379 34.43 -16.19 6.07
N LEU A 380 35.35 -15.57 5.32
CA LEU A 380 35.31 -15.53 3.86
C LEU A 380 35.34 -16.94 3.25
N THR A 381 36.22 -17.81 3.73
CA THR A 381 36.34 -19.18 3.23
C THR A 381 35.05 -19.97 3.47
N ARG A 382 34.45 -19.84 4.66
CA ARG A 382 33.19 -20.49 5.04
C ARG A 382 32.02 -20.01 4.16
N LEU A 383 31.94 -18.71 3.91
CA LEU A 383 30.88 -18.13 3.09
C LEU A 383 31.01 -18.50 1.60
N LEU A 384 32.23 -18.60 1.07
CA LEU A 384 32.48 -19.04 -0.30
C LEU A 384 32.10 -20.51 -0.52
N GLU A 385 32.38 -21.39 0.45
CA GLU A 385 31.97 -22.79 0.40
C GLU A 385 30.43 -22.91 0.45
N SER A 386 29.79 -22.19 1.37
CA SER A 386 28.32 -22.14 1.47
C SER A 386 27.66 -21.60 0.19
N PHE A 387 28.26 -20.57 -0.43
CA PHE A 387 27.79 -20.01 -1.71
C PHE A 387 27.89 -21.02 -2.85
N LYS A 388 29.00 -21.78 -2.90
CA LYS A 388 29.22 -22.82 -3.93
C LYS A 388 28.19 -23.94 -3.81
N ASP A 389 27.90 -24.39 -2.59
CA ASP A 389 26.94 -25.47 -2.35
C ASP A 389 25.50 -25.05 -2.70
N LEU A 390 25.07 -23.86 -2.27
CA LEU A 390 23.74 -23.34 -2.61
C LEU A 390 23.58 -23.03 -4.11
N SER A 391 24.65 -22.58 -4.77
CA SER A 391 24.65 -22.34 -6.22
C SER A 391 24.51 -23.66 -6.99
N LYS A 392 25.17 -24.72 -6.54
CA LYS A 392 25.01 -26.07 -7.09
C LYS A 392 23.59 -26.60 -6.91
N GLU A 393 23.00 -26.38 -5.74
CA GLU A 393 21.61 -26.77 -5.46
C GLU A 393 20.61 -26.02 -6.35
N LEU A 394 20.81 -24.72 -6.56
CA LEU A 394 19.98 -23.90 -7.46
C LEU A 394 20.14 -24.31 -8.94
N SER A 395 21.36 -24.67 -9.37
CA SER A 395 21.61 -25.15 -10.74
C SER A 395 20.94 -26.50 -11.00
N ASN A 396 20.91 -27.40 -10.02
CA ASN A 396 20.25 -28.70 -10.15
C ASN A 396 18.72 -28.56 -10.31
N GLN A 397 18.12 -27.49 -9.78
CA GLN A 397 16.70 -27.18 -9.98
C GLN A 397 16.37 -26.73 -11.41
N HIS A 398 17.34 -26.15 -12.16
CA HIS A 398 17.13 -25.76 -13.56
C HIS A 398 17.08 -26.96 -14.52
N ASN A 399 17.81 -28.04 -14.20
CA ASN A 399 17.91 -29.21 -15.08
C ASN A 399 16.69 -30.13 -15.01
N HIS A 400 15.88 -30.06 -13.94
CA HIS A 400 14.62 -30.83 -13.83
C HIS A 400 13.40 -30.14 -14.46
N ALA A 401 13.54 -28.92 -14.97
CA ALA A 401 12.46 -28.19 -15.65
C ALA A 401 12.52 -28.26 -17.18
N GLN A 402 13.49 -29.01 -17.74
CA GLN A 402 13.71 -29.16 -19.20
C GLN A 402 13.56 -30.59 -19.73
N ASP A 403 13.31 -31.57 -18.86
CA ASP A 403 12.85 -32.92 -19.20
C ASP A 403 11.36 -33.03 -18.86
#